data_AF-A0A2H6EG78-F1
#
_entry.id   AF-A0A2H6EG78-F1
#
_cell.length_a   1.000
_cell.length_b   1.000
_cell.length_c   1.000
_cell.angle_alpha   90.00
_cell.angle_beta   90.00
_cell.angle_gamma   90.00
#
_symmetry.space_group_name_H-M   'P 1'
#
loop_
_entity.id
_entity.type
_entity.pdbx_description
1 polymer ?
#
loop_
_entity_poly.entity_id
_entity_poly.type
_entity_poly.pdbx_seq_one_letter_code
_entity_poly.pdbx_strand_id
1 'polypeptide(L)'
;MLNIKIVTWSLGLFTAISFLFCILYGLLLPESIHMHTFLESVLPAFKWLTWWGFFLGLFESFLYGVYAGLVFVPIYNFLYKRWGAKTN
;
A
#
# COMPACT_ATOMS: atom_id res chain seq x y z
N MET A 1 16.75 -15.78 -1.72
CA MET A 1 16.83 -14.30 -1.85
C MET A 1 15.60 -13.83 -2.59
N LEU A 2 14.92 -12.79 -2.10
CA LEU A 2 13.70 -12.24 -2.70
C LEU A 2 14.02 -11.51 -4.01
N ASN A 3 13.15 -11.67 -5.02
CA ASN A 3 13.21 -10.92 -6.26
C ASN A 3 12.50 -9.57 -6.09
N ILE A 4 13.27 -8.49 -6.16
CA ILE A 4 12.77 -7.13 -5.93
C ILE A 4 11.64 -6.74 -6.87
N LYS A 5 11.69 -7.16 -8.14
CA LYS A 5 10.68 -6.79 -9.13
C LYS A 5 9.34 -7.42 -8.76
N ILE A 6 9.33 -8.74 -8.53
CA ILE A 6 8.11 -9.48 -8.23
C ILE A 6 7.47 -8.93 -6.96
N VAL A 7 8.25 -8.79 -5.89
CA VAL A 7 7.75 -8.36 -4.58
C VAL A 7 7.24 -6.92 -4.62
N THR A 8 7.94 -6.02 -5.31
CA THR A 8 7.52 -4.62 -5.50
C THR A 8 6.19 -4.51 -6.25
N TRP A 9 6.06 -5.22 -7.37
CA TRP A 9 4.82 -5.22 -8.15
C TRP A 9 3.67 -5.88 -7.39
N SER A 10 3.92 -6.98 -6.65
CA SER A 10 2.90 -7.63 -5.83
C SER A 10 2.40 -6.75 -4.69
N LEU A 11 3.30 -6.06 -3.96
CA LEU A 11 2.91 -5.13 -2.88
C LEU A 11 2.18 -3.90 -3.42
N GLY A 12 2.62 -3.34 -4.54
CA GLY A 12 1.92 -2.26 -5.23
C GLY A 12 0.50 -2.66 -5.61
N LEU A 13 0.33 -3.82 -6.26
CA LEU A 13 -1.00 -4.27 -6.67
C LEU A 13 -1.89 -4.65 -5.48
N PHE A 14 -1.32 -5.27 -4.44
CA PHE A 14 -2.04 -5.60 -3.21
C PHE A 14 -2.60 -4.35 -2.54
N THR A 15 -1.77 -3.31 -2.34
CA THR A 15 -2.22 -2.04 -1.74
C THR A 15 -3.24 -1.31 -2.61
N ALA A 16 -3.10 -1.34 -3.93
CA ALA A 16 -4.11 -0.81 -4.85
C ALA A 16 -5.46 -1.53 -4.73
N ILE A 17 -5.46 -2.87 -4.66
CA ILE A 17 -6.68 -3.66 -4.48
C ILE A 17 -7.29 -3.38 -3.10
N SER A 18 -6.50 -3.35 -2.04
CA SER A 18 -6.97 -2.98 -0.69
C SER A 18 -7.61 -1.61 -0.66
N PHE A 19 -7.05 -0.61 -1.36
CA PHE A 19 -7.66 0.72 -1.50
C PHE A 19 -9.05 0.65 -2.14
N LEU A 20 -9.24 -0.15 -3.19
CA LEU A 20 -10.56 -0.36 -3.81
C LEU A 20 -11.55 -0.97 -2.80
N PHE A 21 -11.12 -1.96 -2.02
CA PHE A 21 -11.93 -2.52 -0.94
C PHE A 21 -12.26 -1.48 0.13
N CYS A 22 -11.32 -0.60 0.50
CA CYS A 22 -11.55 0.48 1.45
C CYS A 22 -12.62 1.47 0.94
N ILE A 23 -12.57 1.85 -0.34
CA ILE A 23 -13.58 2.72 -0.96
C ILE A 23 -14.95 2.03 -1.00
N LEU A 24 -15.00 0.76 -1.41
CA LEU A 24 -16.25 0.00 -1.46
C LEU A 24 -16.88 -0.13 -0.07
N TYR A 25 -16.07 -0.42 0.96
CA TYR A 25 -16.53 -0.50 2.33
C TYR A 25 -17.04 0.85 2.85
N GLY A 26 -16.32 1.94 2.54
CA GLY A 26 -16.74 3.30 2.88
C GLY A 26 -18.02 3.77 2.18
N LEU A 27 -18.40 3.15 1.06
CA LEU A 27 -19.66 3.41 0.37
C LEU A 27 -20.82 2.55 0.90
N LEU A 28 -20.53 1.34 1.39
CA LEU A 28 -21.51 0.40 1.92
C LEU A 28 -21.92 0.72 3.37
N LEU A 29 -21.08 1.40 4.14
CA LEU A 29 -21.36 1.78 5.54
C LEU A 29 -21.79 3.25 5.66
N PRO A 30 -22.78 3.57 6.54
CA PRO A 30 -23.33 4.92 6.70
C PRO A 30 -22.37 5.89 7.41
N GLU A 31 -22.65 7.19 7.22
CA GLU A 31 -21.83 8.35 7.57
C GLU A 31 -21.42 8.53 9.06
N SER A 32 -21.96 7.73 9.98
CA SER A 32 -21.68 7.86 11.41
C SER A 32 -20.32 7.29 11.84
N ILE A 33 -19.62 6.55 10.97
CA ILE A 33 -18.28 5.97 11.23
C ILE A 33 -17.30 6.42 10.14
N HIS A 34 -17.33 7.69 9.76
CA HIS A 34 -16.46 8.22 8.73
C HIS A 34 -14.98 8.22 9.14
N MET A 35 -14.27 7.15 8.75
CA MET A 35 -12.81 7.12 8.61
C MET A 35 -12.34 7.97 7.40
N HIS A 36 -13.06 9.00 6.98
CA HIS A 36 -12.60 9.93 5.94
C HIS A 36 -11.36 10.68 6.39
N THR A 37 -11.28 11.02 7.67
CA THR A 37 -10.08 11.60 8.29
C THR A 37 -8.87 10.68 8.21
N PHE A 38 -9.04 9.35 8.24
CA PHE A 38 -7.93 8.43 8.07
C PHE A 38 -7.41 8.44 6.63
N LEU A 39 -8.32 8.40 5.64
CA LEU A 39 -7.91 8.49 4.22
C LEU A 39 -7.33 9.87 3.90
N GLU A 40 -7.92 10.97 4.37
CA GLU A 40 -7.38 12.33 4.18
C GLU A 40 -6.06 12.55 4.92
N SER A 41 -5.85 11.91 6.08
CA SER A 41 -4.58 11.99 6.82
C SER A 41 -3.47 11.15 6.20
N VAL A 42 -3.80 10.02 5.58
CA VAL A 42 -2.82 9.16 4.89
C VAL A 42 -2.56 9.64 3.47
N LEU A 43 -3.55 10.31 2.85
CA LEU A 43 -3.51 10.84 1.50
C LEU A 43 -3.87 12.33 1.49
N PRO A 44 -2.90 13.23 1.69
CA PRO A 44 -3.15 14.66 1.85
C PRO A 44 -3.75 15.34 0.61
N ALA A 45 -3.64 14.71 -0.57
CA ALA A 45 -4.25 15.18 -1.82
C ALA A 45 -5.60 14.51 -2.13
N PHE A 46 -6.05 13.59 -1.28
CA PHE A 46 -7.32 12.88 -1.47
C PHE A 46 -8.49 13.77 -1.02
N LYS A 47 -9.45 13.97 -1.91
CA LYS A 47 -10.77 14.52 -1.57
C LYS A 47 -11.81 13.42 -1.70
N TRP A 48 -12.57 13.21 -0.63
CA TRP A 48 -13.59 12.17 -0.58
C TRP A 48 -14.60 12.31 -1.73
N LEU A 49 -14.92 11.20 -2.38
CA LEU A 49 -15.95 11.09 -3.43
C LEU A 49 -15.79 12.01 -4.67
N THR A 50 -14.60 12.55 -4.92
CA THR A 50 -14.32 13.26 -6.18
C THR A 50 -13.69 12.30 -7.19
N TRP A 51 -14.09 12.39 -8.48
CA TRP A 51 -13.52 11.56 -9.55
C TRP A 51 -11.99 11.62 -9.55
N TRP A 52 -11.43 12.82 -9.40
CA TRP A 52 -9.99 13.04 -9.30
C TRP A 52 -9.37 12.48 -8.02
N GLY A 53 -10.03 12.63 -6.87
CA GLY A 53 -9.56 12.13 -5.58
C GLY A 53 -9.38 10.62 -5.59
N PHE A 54 -10.31 9.88 -6.21
CA PHE A 54 -10.21 8.42 -6.34
C PHE A 54 -8.97 7.97 -7.10
N PHE A 55 -8.68 8.54 -8.29
CA PHE A 55 -7.50 8.15 -9.07
C PHE A 55 -6.20 8.54 -8.38
N LEU A 56 -6.17 9.71 -7.74
CA LEU A 56 -5.00 10.19 -7.00
C LEU A 56 -4.74 9.30 -5.79
N GLY A 57 -5.80 8.90 -5.08
CA GLY A 57 -5.69 7.99 -3.94
C GLY A 57 -5.26 6.57 -4.32
N LEU A 58 -5.74 6.06 -5.45
CA LEU A 58 -5.29 4.78 -6.00
C LEU A 58 -3.81 4.84 -6.38
N PHE A 59 -3.37 5.94 -6.99
CA PHE A 59 -1.98 6.14 -7.39
C PHE A 59 -1.04 6.25 -6.18
N GLU A 60 -1.38 7.06 -5.18
CA GLU A 60 -0.62 7.16 -3.93
C GLU A 60 -0.55 5.82 -3.19
N SER A 61 -1.69 5.11 -3.06
CA SER A 61 -1.72 3.78 -2.42
C SER A 61 -0.80 2.78 -3.13
N PHE A 62 -0.82 2.75 -4.46
CA PHE A 62 0.08 1.93 -5.26
C PHE A 62 1.55 2.32 -5.04
N LEU A 63 1.86 3.62 -5.01
CA LEU A 63 3.20 4.12 -4.73
C LEU A 63 3.71 3.69 -3.35
N TYR A 64 2.85 3.71 -2.32
CA TYR A 64 3.20 3.22 -1.00
C TYR A 64 3.54 1.72 -1.01
N GLY A 65 2.79 0.90 -1.75
CA GLY A 65 3.11 -0.52 -1.92
C GLY A 65 4.43 -0.75 -2.66
N VAL A 66 4.68 0.01 -3.73
CA VAL A 66 5.96 -0.02 -4.46
C VAL A 66 7.11 0.38 -3.55
N TYR A 67 6.96 1.46 -2.78
CA TYR A 67 7.96 1.91 -1.80
C TYR A 67 8.25 0.81 -0.77
N ALA A 68 7.21 0.18 -0.22
CA ALA A 68 7.35 -0.92 0.72
C ALA A 68 8.14 -2.08 0.11
N GLY A 69 7.85 -2.49 -1.13
CA GLY A 69 8.60 -3.56 -1.80
C GLY A 69 10.06 -3.19 -2.10
N LEU A 70 10.32 -1.97 -2.57
CA LEU A 70 11.67 -1.49 -2.87
C LEU A 70 12.55 -1.40 -1.62
N VAL A 71 11.99 -1.04 -0.47
CA VAL A 71 12.72 -0.92 0.80
C VAL A 71 12.81 -2.27 1.53
N PHE A 72 11.72 -3.04 1.57
CA PHE A 72 11.66 -4.31 2.29
C PHE A 72 12.58 -5.38 1.69
N VAL A 73 12.62 -5.51 0.37
CA VAL A 73 13.40 -6.55 -0.31
C VAL A 73 14.91 -6.47 -0.03
N PRO A 74 15.59 -5.32 -0.19
CA PRO A 74 17.02 -5.23 0.11
C PRO A 74 17.30 -5.45 1.60
N ILE A 75 16.45 -4.97 2.49
CA ILE A 75 16.56 -5.20 3.94
C ILE A 75 16.47 -6.70 4.23
N TYR A 76 15.45 -7.38 3.71
CA TYR A 76 15.27 -8.82 3.87
C TYR A 76 16.48 -9.59 3.32
N ASN A 77 16.93 -9.26 2.10
CA ASN A 77 18.07 -9.94 1.49
C ASN A 77 19.37 -9.72 2.26
N PHE A 78 19.57 -8.54 2.84
CA PHE A 78 20.72 -8.23 3.68
C PHE A 78 20.69 -9.04 4.99
N LEU A 79 19.56 -9.06 5.69
CA LEU A 79 19.38 -9.83 6.93
C LEU A 79 19.50 -11.34 6.66
N TYR A 80 18.91 -11.82 5.57
CA TYR A 80 19.01 -13.21 5.13
C TYR A 80 20.47 -13.61 4.88
N LYS A 81 21.26 -12.74 4.22
CA LYS A 81 22.70 -12.99 4.01
C LYS A 81 23.49 -12.96 5.32
N ARG A 82 23.13 -12.08 6.26
CA ARG A 82 23.84 -11.90 7.54
C ARG A 82 23.53 -12.99 8.58
N TRP A 83 22.30 -13.49 8.61
CA TRP A 83 21.84 -14.42 9.65
C TRP A 83 21.39 -15.78 9.11
N GLY A 84 20.84 -15.85 7.90
CA GLY A 84 20.43 -17.12 7.26
C GLY A 84 21.61 -17.99 6.81
N ALA A 85 22.83 -17.44 6.75
CA ALA A 85 24.06 -18.19 6.50
C ALA A 85 24.62 -18.89 7.74
N LYS A 86 24.11 -18.64 8.95
CA LYS A 86 24.58 -19.27 10.21
C LYS A 86 23.82 -20.57 10.57
N THR A 87 22.94 -21.05 9.71
CA THR A 87 22.14 -22.27 9.93
C THR A 87 22.50 -23.40 8.95
N ASN A 88 23.71 -23.41 8.38
CA ASN A 88 24.30 -24.59 7.76
C ASN A 88 25.67 -24.88 8.38
#